data_AF-A0AA42BMB4-F1
#
_entry.id   AF-A0AA42BMB4-F1
#
_cell.length_a   1.000
_cell.length_b   1.000
_cell.length_c   1.000
_cell.angle_alpha   90.00
_cell.angle_beta   90.00
_cell.angle_gamma   90.00
#
_symmetry.space_group_name_H-M   'P 1'
#
loop_
_entity.id
_entity.type
_entity.pdbx_description
1 polymer ?
#
loop_
_entity_poly.entity_id
_entity_poly.type
_entity_poly.pdbx_seq_one_letter_code
_entity_poly.pdbx_strand_id
1 'polypeptide(L)'
;MSDEKFVDPRLQAKEQAFQKLHLASFDVVAHISAIQNLVQQANRDVSPENEDFIALVEKFSAIVTECNEPEANIAALIEHTQHLLDNEGVANAAKGQACAIALNTLHHWLILKDIPEDLLAVDEVSGTIKERFMMHLSMWHKTFYGDATAH
;
A
#
# COMPACT_ATOMS: atom_id res chain seq x y z
N MET A 1 23.30 -24.66 -21.71
CA MET A 1 22.79 -25.00 -20.36
C MET A 1 21.76 -23.92 -20.06
N SER A 2 20.49 -24.30 -20.02
CA SER A 2 19.39 -23.36 -19.81
C SER A 2 19.47 -22.82 -18.39
N ASP A 3 19.71 -21.52 -18.25
CA ASP A 3 19.46 -20.74 -17.02
C ASP A 3 17.95 -20.65 -16.76
N GLU A 4 17.26 -21.79 -16.75
CA GLU A 4 15.91 -21.87 -16.21
C GLU A 4 16.04 -21.76 -14.70
N LYS A 5 15.97 -20.52 -14.23
CA LYS A 5 15.79 -20.20 -12.82
C LYS A 5 14.59 -21.02 -12.35
N PHE A 6 14.82 -22.11 -11.62
CA PHE A 6 13.73 -22.93 -11.09
C PHE A 6 12.88 -22.04 -10.19
N VAL A 7 11.66 -21.74 -10.64
CA VAL A 7 10.66 -21.00 -9.87
C VAL A 7 9.73 -22.04 -9.25
N ASP A 8 9.51 -21.95 -7.93
CA ASP A 8 8.59 -22.86 -7.24
C ASP A 8 7.19 -22.81 -7.89
N PRO A 9 6.60 -23.94 -8.31
CA PRO A 9 5.32 -23.96 -9.01
C PRO A 9 4.18 -23.29 -8.24
N ARG A 10 4.25 -23.25 -6.90
CA ARG A 10 3.26 -22.57 -6.05
C ARG A 10 3.33 -21.06 -6.21
N LEU A 11 4.53 -20.51 -6.38
CA LEU A 11 4.74 -19.09 -6.68
C LEU A 11 4.35 -18.78 -8.12
N GLN A 12 4.70 -19.65 -9.07
CA GLN A 12 4.31 -19.50 -10.47
C GLN A 12 2.79 -19.45 -10.64
N ALA A 13 2.05 -20.27 -9.90
CA ALA A 13 0.58 -20.23 -9.90
C ALA A 13 -0.02 -18.90 -9.42
N LYS A 14 0.73 -18.12 -8.63
CA LYS A 14 0.33 -16.81 -8.09
C LYS A 14 0.97 -15.63 -8.82
N GLU A 15 1.84 -15.88 -9.81
CA GLU A 15 2.64 -14.85 -10.49
C GLU A 15 1.77 -13.72 -11.06
N GLN A 16 0.67 -14.06 -11.72
CA GLN A 16 -0.24 -13.05 -12.29
C GLN A 16 -0.87 -12.15 -11.21
N ALA A 17 -1.24 -12.73 -10.05
CA ALA A 17 -1.80 -11.96 -8.95
C ALA A 17 -0.74 -11.04 -8.32
N PHE A 18 0.48 -11.54 -8.12
CA PHE A 18 1.59 -10.75 -7.61
C PHE A 18 1.98 -9.64 -8.57
N GLN A 19 2.01 -9.91 -9.88
CA GLN A 19 2.27 -8.90 -10.89
C GLN A 19 1.19 -7.82 -10.90
N LYS A 20 -0.10 -8.19 -10.76
CA LYS A 20 -1.20 -7.22 -10.64
C LYS A 20 -0.99 -6.29 -9.43
N LEU A 21 -0.69 -6.83 -8.25
CA LEU A 21 -0.45 -6.04 -7.03
C LEU A 21 0.81 -5.15 -7.15
N HIS A 22 1.85 -5.66 -7.79
CA HIS A 22 3.07 -4.90 -8.05
C HIS A 22 2.80 -3.73 -9.01
N LEU A 23 2.08 -3.97 -10.11
CA LEU A 23 1.70 -2.92 -11.06
C LEU A 23 0.79 -1.87 -10.41
N ALA A 24 -0.17 -2.31 -9.59
CA ALA A 24 -1.05 -1.39 -8.85
C ALA A 24 -0.27 -0.43 -7.93
N SER A 25 0.89 -0.83 -7.42
CA SER A 25 1.74 0.07 -6.61
C SER A 25 2.32 1.23 -7.44
N PHE A 26 2.60 1.03 -8.74
CA PHE A 26 3.03 2.12 -9.62
C PHE A 26 1.89 3.10 -9.92
N ASP A 27 0.68 2.60 -10.14
CA ASP A 27 -0.50 3.46 -10.30
C ASP A 27 -0.69 4.37 -9.08
N VAL A 28 -0.53 3.81 -7.87
CA VAL A 28 -0.61 4.58 -6.62
C VAL A 28 0.43 5.70 -6.59
N VAL A 29 1.67 5.40 -6.97
CA VAL A 29 2.74 6.40 -7.06
C VAL A 29 2.39 7.49 -8.08
N ALA A 30 1.81 7.13 -9.23
CA ALA A 30 1.41 8.10 -10.24
C ALA A 30 0.35 9.07 -9.70
N HIS A 31 -0.72 8.57 -9.08
CA HIS A 31 -1.79 9.41 -8.53
C HIS A 31 -1.30 10.32 -7.40
N ILE A 32 -0.52 9.81 -6.44
CA ILE A 32 -0.03 10.67 -5.35
C ILE A 32 0.96 11.73 -5.86
N SER A 33 1.78 11.40 -6.87
CA SER A 33 2.66 12.38 -7.49
C SER A 33 1.87 13.49 -8.19
N ALA A 34 0.77 13.14 -8.86
CA ALA A 34 -0.11 14.12 -9.49
C ALA A 34 -0.76 15.07 -8.47
N ILE A 35 -1.29 14.53 -7.37
CA ILE A 35 -1.84 15.31 -6.24
C ILE A 35 -0.78 16.28 -5.69
N GLN A 36 0.42 15.77 -5.37
CA GLN A 36 1.50 16.58 -4.80
C GLN A 36 1.93 17.71 -5.75
N ASN A 37 2.05 17.41 -7.05
CA ASN A 37 2.38 18.40 -8.06
C ASN A 37 1.31 19.50 -8.15
N LEU A 38 0.03 19.13 -8.09
CA LEU A 38 -1.07 20.10 -8.09
C LEU A 38 -1.03 21.00 -6.85
N VAL A 39 -0.81 20.43 -5.67
CA VAL A 39 -0.65 21.21 -4.42
C VAL A 39 0.51 22.18 -4.53
N GLN A 40 1.65 21.72 -5.03
CA GLN A 40 2.85 22.55 -5.18
C GLN A 40 2.64 23.70 -6.17
N GLN A 41 1.95 23.44 -7.29
CA GLN A 41 1.71 24.45 -8.32
C GLN A 41 0.62 25.45 -7.92
N ALA A 42 -0.47 24.98 -7.32
CA ALA A 42 -1.61 25.80 -6.96
C ALA A 42 -1.46 26.46 -5.57
N ASN A 43 -0.49 26.02 -4.77
CA ASN A 43 -0.26 26.43 -3.38
C ASN A 43 -1.54 26.38 -2.52
N ARG A 44 -2.35 25.35 -2.76
CA ARG A 44 -3.61 25.08 -2.05
C ARG A 44 -3.89 23.59 -2.08
N ASP A 45 -4.79 23.15 -1.21
CA ASP A 45 -5.24 21.75 -1.19
C ASP A 45 -5.99 21.36 -2.48
N VAL A 46 -6.12 20.05 -2.73
CA VAL A 46 -6.88 19.51 -3.87
C VAL A 46 -8.37 19.46 -3.54
N SER A 47 -9.22 19.67 -4.56
CA SER A 47 -10.67 19.57 -4.37
C SER A 47 -11.09 18.11 -4.20
N PRO A 48 -12.23 17.83 -3.51
CA PRO A 48 -12.73 16.47 -3.34
C PRO A 48 -13.11 15.80 -4.67
N GLU A 49 -13.33 16.57 -5.73
CA GLU A 49 -13.61 16.11 -7.10
C GLU A 49 -12.34 15.81 -7.91
N ASN A 50 -11.14 15.91 -7.31
CA ASN A 50 -9.90 15.60 -8.00
C ASN A 50 -9.85 14.10 -8.38
N GLU A 51 -9.64 13.81 -9.66
CA GLU A 51 -9.68 12.45 -10.21
C GLU A 51 -8.63 11.52 -9.58
N ASP A 52 -7.42 12.02 -9.33
CA ASP A 52 -6.35 11.23 -8.70
C ASP A 52 -6.67 10.90 -7.23
N PHE A 53 -7.26 11.85 -6.50
CA PHE A 53 -7.70 11.62 -5.13
C PHE A 53 -8.82 10.59 -5.07
N ILE A 54 -9.84 10.73 -5.92
CA ILE A 54 -10.95 9.77 -6.04
C ILE A 54 -10.39 8.38 -6.37
N ALA A 55 -9.51 8.28 -7.37
CA ALA A 55 -8.91 7.01 -7.78
C ALA A 55 -8.16 6.31 -6.64
N LEU A 56 -7.43 7.05 -5.80
CA LEU A 56 -6.78 6.47 -4.61
C LEU A 56 -7.81 5.93 -3.62
N VAL A 57 -8.87 6.68 -3.31
CA VAL A 57 -9.92 6.26 -2.37
C VAL A 57 -10.68 5.02 -2.88
N GLU A 58 -10.99 4.98 -4.17
CA GLU A 58 -11.64 3.82 -4.82
C GLU A 58 -10.74 2.59 -4.79
N LYS A 59 -9.46 2.74 -5.17
CA LYS A 59 -8.47 1.64 -5.10
C LYS A 59 -8.33 1.14 -3.66
N PHE A 60 -8.33 2.03 -2.67
CA PHE A 60 -8.25 1.64 -1.27
C PHE A 60 -9.47 0.83 -0.82
N SER A 61 -10.66 1.28 -1.18
CA SER A 61 -11.91 0.55 -0.89
C SER A 61 -11.93 -0.83 -1.54
N ALA A 62 -11.44 -0.94 -2.78
CA ALA A 62 -11.33 -2.20 -3.49
C ALA A 62 -10.36 -3.17 -2.79
N ILE A 63 -9.17 -2.71 -2.42
CA ILE A 63 -8.18 -3.60 -1.79
C ILE A 63 -8.59 -4.02 -0.37
N VAL A 64 -9.29 -3.16 0.38
CA VAL A 64 -9.84 -3.53 1.69
C VAL A 64 -10.78 -4.72 1.57
N THR A 65 -11.57 -4.77 0.50
CA THR A 65 -12.43 -5.93 0.20
C THR A 65 -11.61 -7.18 -0.12
N GLU A 66 -10.51 -7.04 -0.87
CA GLU A 66 -9.60 -8.16 -1.18
C GLU A 66 -8.87 -8.69 0.08
N CYS A 67 -8.66 -7.86 1.11
CA CYS A 67 -7.90 -8.25 2.30
C CYS A 67 -8.54 -9.40 3.10
N ASN A 68 -9.87 -9.53 3.08
CA ASN A 68 -10.69 -10.59 3.69
C ASN A 68 -10.14 -11.18 5.00
N GLU A 69 -10.73 -10.79 6.14
CA GLU A 69 -10.30 -11.20 7.49
C GLU A 69 -8.81 -10.87 7.77
N PRO A 70 -8.42 -9.57 7.74
CA PRO A 70 -7.06 -9.16 8.04
C PRO A 70 -6.68 -9.42 9.51
N GLU A 71 -5.39 -9.66 9.79
CA GLU A 71 -4.91 -9.72 11.18
C GLU A 71 -5.11 -8.37 11.89
N ALA A 72 -5.15 -8.37 13.22
CA ALA A 72 -5.53 -7.21 14.02
C ALA A 72 -4.75 -5.93 13.70
N ASN A 73 -3.46 -6.03 13.40
CA ASN A 73 -2.62 -4.89 13.01
C ASN A 73 -3.00 -4.32 11.63
N ILE A 74 -3.37 -5.17 10.68
CA ILE A 74 -3.81 -4.75 9.35
C ILE A 74 -5.24 -4.22 9.40
N ALA A 75 -6.10 -4.83 10.20
CA ALA A 75 -7.44 -4.31 10.48
C ALA A 75 -7.38 -2.89 11.07
N ALA A 76 -6.51 -2.67 12.06
CA ALA A 76 -6.29 -1.36 12.65
C ALA A 76 -5.77 -0.35 11.62
N LEU A 77 -4.82 -0.75 10.75
CA LEU A 77 -4.33 0.10 9.66
C LEU A 77 -5.47 0.55 8.73
N ILE A 78 -6.34 -0.39 8.35
CA ILE A 78 -7.50 -0.12 7.50
C ILE A 78 -8.46 0.86 8.18
N GLU A 79 -8.86 0.57 9.42
CA GLU A 79 -9.81 1.37 10.20
C GLU A 79 -9.33 2.81 10.39
N HIS A 80 -8.06 3.00 10.78
CA HIS A 80 -7.49 4.33 10.98
C HIS A 80 -7.38 5.11 9.67
N THR A 81 -7.06 4.43 8.56
CA THR A 81 -7.03 5.06 7.24
C THR A 81 -8.44 5.48 6.82
N GLN A 82 -9.45 4.64 7.01
CA GLN A 82 -10.86 4.97 6.75
C GLN A 82 -11.32 6.18 7.57
N HIS A 83 -11.04 6.19 8.87
CA HIS A 83 -11.36 7.33 9.73
C HIS A 83 -10.72 8.63 9.28
N LEU A 84 -9.49 8.59 8.76
CA LEU A 84 -8.84 9.78 8.20
C LEU A 84 -9.54 10.27 6.93
N LEU A 85 -9.93 9.34 6.05
CA LEU A 85 -10.63 9.67 4.81
C LEU A 85 -11.97 10.37 5.08
N ASP A 86 -12.70 9.92 6.12
CA ASP A 86 -13.99 10.48 6.53
C ASP A 86 -13.87 11.81 7.28
N ASN A 87 -12.67 12.23 7.71
CA ASN A 87 -12.50 13.44 8.50
C ASN A 87 -12.48 14.71 7.63
N GLU A 88 -13.55 15.51 7.67
CA GLU A 88 -13.67 16.76 6.92
C GLU A 88 -12.63 17.84 7.29
N GLY A 89 -12.01 17.75 8.46
CA GLY A 89 -10.99 18.69 8.93
C GLY A 89 -9.57 18.44 8.38
N VAL A 90 -9.37 17.36 7.61
CA VAL A 90 -8.07 16.97 7.05
C VAL A 90 -8.01 17.32 5.58
N ALA A 91 -6.91 17.94 5.15
CA ALA A 91 -6.65 18.27 3.75
C ALA A 91 -6.71 17.01 2.86
N ASN A 92 -7.35 17.11 1.70
CA ASN A 92 -7.49 16.00 0.76
C ASN A 92 -6.13 15.50 0.25
N ALA A 93 -5.14 16.38 0.11
CA ALA A 93 -3.78 15.98 -0.21
C ALA A 93 -3.15 15.11 0.89
N ALA A 94 -3.40 15.42 2.17
CA ALA A 94 -2.93 14.62 3.29
C ALA A 94 -3.67 13.27 3.37
N LYS A 95 -4.98 13.27 3.11
CA LYS A 95 -5.77 12.04 2.95
C LYS A 95 -5.22 11.16 1.83
N GLY A 96 -4.95 11.74 0.67
CA GLY A 96 -4.36 11.07 -0.49
C GLY A 96 -2.99 10.46 -0.15
N GLN A 97 -2.15 11.17 0.60
CA GLN A 97 -0.85 10.66 1.05
C GLN A 97 -1.01 9.43 1.96
N ALA A 98 -1.86 9.52 2.98
CA ALA A 98 -2.11 8.40 3.89
C ALA A 98 -2.71 7.20 3.15
N CYS A 99 -3.64 7.45 2.25
CA CYS A 99 -4.28 6.44 1.39
C CYS A 99 -3.25 5.73 0.50
N ALA A 100 -2.35 6.48 -0.15
CA ALA A 100 -1.29 5.92 -0.98
C ALA A 100 -0.30 5.06 -0.18
N ILE A 101 0.05 5.48 1.04
CA ILE A 101 0.91 4.68 1.94
C ILE A 101 0.19 3.40 2.38
N ALA A 102 -1.09 3.50 2.77
CA ALA A 102 -1.90 2.36 3.17
C ALA A 102 -2.06 1.35 2.02
N LEU A 103 -2.40 1.82 0.81
CA LEU A 103 -2.48 1.01 -0.40
C LEU A 103 -1.21 0.20 -0.66
N ASN A 104 -0.05 0.87 -0.66
CA ASN A 104 1.22 0.18 -0.85
C ASN A 104 1.50 -0.81 0.28
N THR A 105 1.15 -0.49 1.52
CA THR A 105 1.28 -1.44 2.63
C THR A 105 0.43 -2.70 2.39
N LEU A 106 -0.83 -2.52 1.98
CA LEU A 106 -1.77 -3.61 1.72
C LEU A 106 -1.38 -4.45 0.49
N HIS A 107 -0.87 -3.84 -0.58
CA HIS A 107 -0.35 -4.57 -1.74
C HIS A 107 0.77 -5.54 -1.33
N HIS A 108 1.76 -5.07 -0.57
CA HIS A 108 2.87 -5.93 -0.14
C HIS A 108 2.39 -6.97 0.89
N TRP A 109 1.48 -6.61 1.80
CA TRP A 109 0.91 -7.56 2.75
C TRP A 109 0.15 -8.69 2.04
N LEU A 110 -0.68 -8.39 1.04
CA LEU A 110 -1.39 -9.42 0.26
C LEU A 110 -0.41 -10.37 -0.44
N ILE A 111 0.67 -9.85 -1.02
CA ILE A 111 1.73 -10.69 -1.60
C ILE A 111 2.33 -11.61 -0.53
N LEU A 112 2.70 -11.06 0.64
CA LEU A 112 3.31 -11.85 1.72
C LEU A 112 2.37 -12.92 2.28
N LYS A 113 1.09 -12.57 2.49
CA LYS A 113 0.03 -13.49 2.98
C LYS A 113 -0.13 -14.70 2.05
N ASP A 114 0.11 -14.49 0.76
CA ASP A 114 -0.07 -15.52 -0.25
C ASP A 114 1.18 -16.38 -0.52
N ILE A 115 2.35 -16.02 0.00
CA ILE A 115 3.57 -16.84 -0.11
C ILE A 115 3.49 -18.00 0.91
N PRO A 116 3.71 -19.27 0.49
CA PRO A 116 3.79 -20.39 1.42
C PRO A 116 4.83 -20.19 2.52
N GLU A 117 4.52 -20.57 3.77
CA GLU A 117 5.37 -20.31 4.95
C GLU A 117 6.83 -20.77 4.78
N ASP A 118 7.04 -21.93 4.15
CA ASP A 118 8.37 -22.48 3.90
C ASP A 118 9.19 -21.61 2.93
N LEU A 119 8.53 -21.00 1.95
CA LEU A 119 9.15 -20.07 0.99
C LEU A 119 9.24 -18.65 1.55
N LEU A 120 8.31 -18.26 2.42
CA LEU A 120 8.32 -16.98 3.12
C LEU A 120 9.54 -16.89 4.05
N ALA A 121 10.05 -18.01 4.57
CA ALA A 121 11.28 -18.05 5.36
C ALA A 121 12.56 -17.85 4.52
N VAL A 122 12.49 -17.95 3.19
CA VAL A 122 13.63 -17.78 2.28
C VAL A 122 13.75 -16.31 1.88
N ASP A 123 14.85 -15.66 2.28
CA ASP A 123 15.05 -14.24 2.05
C ASP A 123 15.24 -13.91 0.57
N GLU A 124 15.85 -14.79 -0.22
CA GLU A 124 15.97 -14.62 -1.67
C GLU A 124 14.60 -14.61 -2.39
N VAL A 125 13.56 -15.17 -1.75
CA VAL A 125 12.19 -15.20 -2.28
C VAL A 125 11.40 -13.98 -1.81
N SER A 126 11.48 -13.64 -0.52
CA SER A 126 10.53 -12.72 0.12
C SER A 126 11.16 -11.46 0.72
N GLY A 127 12.49 -11.40 0.84
CA GLY A 127 13.22 -10.35 1.57
C GLY A 127 12.86 -8.95 1.08
N THR A 128 12.91 -8.71 -0.23
CA THR A 128 12.56 -7.41 -0.82
C THR A 128 11.11 -7.01 -0.52
N ILE A 129 10.16 -7.95 -0.56
CA ILE A 129 8.74 -7.64 -0.30
C ILE A 129 8.54 -7.33 1.20
N LYS A 130 9.20 -8.07 2.10
CA LYS A 130 9.19 -7.79 3.54
C LYS A 130 9.76 -6.40 3.84
N GLU A 131 10.89 -6.04 3.25
CA GLU A 131 11.51 -4.73 3.42
C GLU A 131 10.56 -3.60 2.98
N ARG A 132 9.93 -3.76 1.80
CA ARG A 132 8.97 -2.76 1.28
C ARG A 132 7.71 -2.66 2.13
N PHE A 133 7.17 -3.80 2.58
CA PHE A 133 6.07 -3.83 3.52
C PHE A 133 6.40 -3.06 4.81
N MET A 134 7.55 -3.37 5.43
CA MET A 134 7.98 -2.71 6.67
C MET A 134 8.24 -1.21 6.47
N MET A 135 8.83 -0.82 5.34
CA MET A 135 9.06 0.57 4.98
C MET A 135 7.73 1.34 4.89
N HIS A 136 6.74 0.84 4.15
CA HIS A 136 5.45 1.50 4.00
C HIS A 136 4.64 1.49 5.31
N LEU A 137 4.68 0.39 6.06
CA LEU A 137 4.06 0.31 7.39
C LEU A 137 4.68 1.33 8.36
N SER A 138 6.01 1.53 8.31
CA SER A 138 6.69 2.55 9.10
C SER A 138 6.25 3.96 8.70
N MET A 139 6.17 4.24 7.39
CA MET A 139 5.64 5.53 6.89
C MET A 139 4.21 5.75 7.37
N TRP A 140 3.38 4.71 7.33
CA TRP A 140 1.99 4.77 7.78
C TRP A 140 1.93 5.10 9.27
N HIS A 141 2.68 4.39 10.12
CA HIS A 141 2.73 4.69 11.55
C HIS A 141 3.15 6.14 11.82
N LYS A 142 4.14 6.67 11.09
CA LYS A 142 4.56 8.06 11.22
C LYS A 142 3.46 9.06 10.88
N THR A 143 2.62 8.74 9.90
CA THR A 143 1.46 9.59 9.54
C THR A 143 0.47 9.74 10.69
N PHE A 144 0.24 8.70 11.50
CA PHE A 144 -0.80 8.69 12.53
C PHE A 144 -0.30 8.92 13.96
N TYR A 145 0.93 8.50 14.25
CA TYR A 145 1.49 8.52 15.61
C TYR A 145 2.73 9.42 15.74
N GLY A 146 3.17 10.04 14.65
CA GLY A 146 4.41 10.81 14.59
C GLY A 146 5.65 9.94 14.70
N ASP A 147 6.82 10.57 14.88
CA ASP A 147 8.00 9.86 15.36
C ASP A 147 7.75 9.55 16.84
N ALA A 148 7.20 8.37 17.13
CA ALA A 148 7.23 7.85 18.49
C ALA A 148 8.70 7.86 18.94
N THR A 149 9.04 8.76 19.86
CA THR A 149 10.30 8.67 20.58
C THR A 149 10.29 7.32 21.28
N ALA A 150 11.22 6.45 20.93
CA ALA A 150 11.48 5.26 21.72
C ALA A 150 11.84 5.74 23.14
N HIS A 151 10.96 5.48 24.11
CA HIS A 151 11.28 5.56 25.53
C HIS A 151 11.94 4.26 25.98
#